data_AF-A0A1M6P2W6-F1
#
_entry.id   AF-A0A1M6P2W6-F1
#
_cell.length_a   1.000
_cell.length_b   1.000
_cell.length_c   1.000
_cell.angle_alpha   90.00
_cell.angle_beta   90.00
_cell.angle_gamma   90.00
#
_symmetry.space_group_name_H-M   'P 1'
#
loop_
_entity.id
_entity.type
_entity.pdbx_description
1 polymer ?
#
loop_
_entity_poly.entity_id
_entity_poly.type
_entity_poly.pdbx_seq_one_letter_code
_entity_poly.pdbx_strand_id
1 'polypeptide(L)'
;MAKKAFFLFILLGFTGIALFAQTPTKWRGPNGNGVYNETGLLKQWPESGPEIIWHFDGLGEGHSSPAFANGLIYLSGMEDQTGYIYAISPAGELQLKVPYGEEFHESYPGSRSTPVIAGDLLYIYSGHGVLTCMTAADGEVKWRKDVFNDFDGENIRWGVTETPVVNGDVIYITPGGKTNNVIALNRHNGNLIWSSPAKGELSAYCTPLLVELPSRKLLVTHTADHIIGLDAEDGEMLWSHPQTNRWQVHANTPIYHDGGLFCFSGYGQGGVKLELNADGSSVEKAWTNEHLDSRIGGMVMVDGYLYGSGDNSREWRCVDWETGEEKYASNEIGKGVIIYADGMLYCYSDRGELGLAEATPEGFNLKSKTRVDLGSGQHWSHPVIRDGRLYLRHGNTLIAYKIK
;
A
#
# COMPACT_ATOMS: atom_id res chain seq x y z
N MET A 1 -54.30 -44.74 41.47
CA MET A 1 -54.18 -43.95 40.23
C MET A 1 -53.22 -42.80 40.47
N ALA A 2 -51.97 -42.91 40.05
CA ALA A 2 -50.97 -41.84 40.17
C ALA A 2 -50.38 -41.56 38.77
N LYS A 3 -50.57 -40.34 38.28
CA LYS A 3 -50.16 -39.86 36.96
C LYS A 3 -48.63 -39.71 36.92
N LYS A 4 -47.97 -40.32 35.94
CA LYS A 4 -46.57 -40.07 35.60
C LYS A 4 -46.49 -38.82 34.70
N ALA A 5 -45.75 -37.80 35.13
CA ALA A 5 -45.39 -36.65 34.31
C ALA A 5 -44.06 -36.95 33.61
N PHE A 6 -44.01 -36.77 32.29
CA PHE A 6 -42.81 -36.91 31.48
C PHE A 6 -42.33 -35.50 31.13
N PHE A 7 -41.18 -35.07 31.65
CA PHE A 7 -40.55 -33.81 31.28
C PHE A 7 -39.61 -34.06 30.11
N LEU A 8 -39.90 -33.44 28.98
CA LEU A 8 -39.03 -33.44 27.79
C LEU A 8 -38.08 -32.25 27.90
N PHE A 9 -36.79 -32.48 28.11
CA PHE A 9 -35.76 -31.45 28.04
C PHE A 9 -35.35 -31.25 26.58
N ILE A 10 -35.68 -30.10 25.99
CA ILE A 10 -35.18 -29.70 24.67
C ILE A 10 -33.89 -28.91 24.88
N LEU A 11 -32.76 -29.47 24.45
CA LEU A 11 -31.47 -28.78 24.42
C LEU A 11 -31.41 -27.91 23.15
N LEU A 12 -31.56 -26.59 23.30
CA LEU A 12 -31.31 -25.62 22.22
C LEU A 12 -29.80 -25.44 22.07
N GLY A 13 -29.22 -26.05 21.04
CA GLY A 13 -27.84 -25.79 20.62
C GLY A 13 -27.74 -24.43 19.95
N PHE A 14 -27.12 -23.46 20.63
CA PHE A 14 -26.68 -22.22 20.00
C PHE A 14 -25.45 -22.52 19.14
N THR A 15 -25.63 -22.65 17.83
CA THR A 15 -24.53 -22.52 16.87
C THR A 15 -24.11 -21.05 16.85
N GLY A 16 -23.08 -20.72 17.63
CA GLY A 16 -22.42 -19.42 17.53
C GLY A 16 -21.75 -19.30 16.17
N ILE A 17 -22.33 -18.48 15.29
CA ILE A 17 -21.65 -18.05 14.08
C ILE A 17 -20.56 -17.08 14.55
N ALA A 18 -19.31 -17.53 14.52
CA ALA A 18 -18.18 -16.62 14.67
C ALA A 18 -18.18 -15.70 13.45
N LEU A 19 -18.72 -14.49 13.61
CA LEU A 19 -18.53 -13.39 12.67
C LEU A 19 -17.05 -13.01 12.77
N PHE A 20 -16.22 -13.61 11.91
CA PHE A 20 -14.89 -13.09 11.69
C PHE A 20 -15.05 -11.74 10.99
N ALA A 21 -14.77 -10.65 11.71
CA ALA A 21 -14.62 -9.35 11.07
C ALA A 21 -13.54 -9.50 10.00
N GLN A 22 -13.91 -9.28 8.74
CA GLN A 22 -12.98 -9.38 7.63
C GLN A 22 -11.91 -8.30 7.79
N THR A 23 -10.66 -8.72 7.89
CA THR A 23 -9.52 -7.80 7.94
C THR A 23 -9.51 -6.94 6.68
N PRO A 24 -9.45 -5.60 6.80
CA PRO A 24 -9.34 -4.72 5.65
C PRO A 24 -8.17 -5.09 4.75
N THR A 25 -8.32 -4.95 3.44
CA THR A 25 -7.19 -5.06 2.52
C THR A 25 -6.18 -3.95 2.79
N LYS A 26 -4.90 -4.23 2.57
CA LYS A 26 -3.82 -3.27 2.78
C LYS A 26 -3.02 -3.08 1.50
N TRP A 27 -2.59 -1.85 1.26
CA TRP A 27 -1.55 -1.50 0.28
C TRP A 27 -0.29 -2.33 0.56
N ARG A 28 0.42 -2.80 -0.48
CA ARG A 28 1.63 -3.63 -0.34
C ARG A 28 1.43 -4.92 0.47
N GLY A 29 0.32 -5.61 0.26
CA GLY A 29 0.11 -6.98 0.76
C GLY A 29 -0.39 -7.04 2.21
N PRO A 30 -0.45 -8.25 2.80
CA PRO A 30 -1.20 -8.52 4.04
C PRO A 30 -0.80 -7.65 5.24
N ASN A 31 0.47 -7.24 5.29
CA ASN A 31 1.05 -6.50 6.42
C ASN A 31 1.42 -5.04 6.07
N GLY A 32 1.14 -4.56 4.85
CA GLY A 32 1.48 -3.17 4.49
C GLY A 32 2.90 -2.93 3.99
N ASN A 33 3.73 -3.98 3.88
CA ASN A 33 5.19 -3.84 3.79
C ASN A 33 5.82 -4.47 2.53
N GLY A 34 5.03 -5.10 1.66
CA GLY A 34 5.50 -5.75 0.44
C GLY A 34 6.07 -7.14 0.65
N VAL A 35 5.94 -7.71 1.85
CA VAL A 35 6.36 -9.07 2.22
C VAL A 35 5.13 -9.99 2.21
N TYR A 36 5.20 -11.07 1.44
CA TYR A 36 4.15 -12.08 1.30
C TYR A 36 4.60 -13.41 1.90
N ASN A 37 3.71 -14.05 2.66
CA ASN A 37 4.00 -15.26 3.44
C ASN A 37 3.87 -16.58 2.65
N GLU A 38 3.71 -16.51 1.33
CA GLU A 38 3.58 -17.72 0.52
C GLU A 38 4.89 -18.51 0.46
N THR A 39 4.75 -19.83 0.30
CA THR A 39 5.86 -20.78 0.27
C THR A 39 5.69 -21.80 -0.86
N GLY A 40 6.81 -22.40 -1.27
CA GLY A 40 6.87 -23.35 -2.38
C GLY A 40 6.73 -22.66 -3.74
N LEU A 41 7.14 -21.39 -3.83
CA LEU A 41 7.18 -20.61 -5.06
C LEU A 41 8.43 -20.97 -5.87
N LEU A 42 8.37 -20.75 -7.18
CA LEU A 42 9.49 -20.92 -8.10
C LEU A 42 10.68 -20.06 -7.66
N LYS A 43 11.87 -20.66 -7.61
CA LYS A 43 13.15 -19.96 -7.35
C LYS A 43 13.87 -19.53 -8.62
N GLN A 44 13.39 -20.02 -9.76
CA GLN A 44 13.88 -19.73 -11.09
C GLN A 44 12.73 -19.89 -12.08
N TRP A 45 12.66 -19.01 -13.07
CA TRP A 45 11.69 -19.08 -14.16
C TRP A 45 12.34 -19.65 -15.42
N PRO A 46 11.54 -20.15 -16.38
CA PRO A 46 12.00 -20.35 -17.76
C PRO A 46 12.56 -19.06 -18.36
N GLU A 47 13.36 -19.18 -19.43
CA GLU A 47 13.93 -18.01 -20.14
C GLU A 47 12.86 -17.06 -20.68
N SER A 48 11.68 -17.59 -21.03
CA SER A 48 10.50 -16.81 -21.42
C SER A 48 9.82 -16.07 -20.26
N GLY A 49 10.28 -16.25 -19.03
CA GLY A 49 9.57 -15.83 -17.81
C GLY A 49 8.54 -16.85 -17.33
N PRO A 50 7.84 -16.54 -16.21
CA PRO A 50 6.80 -17.40 -15.67
C PRO A 50 5.59 -17.46 -16.61
N GLU A 51 4.86 -18.57 -16.58
CA GLU A 51 3.68 -18.79 -17.44
C GLU A 51 2.60 -17.75 -17.14
N ILE A 52 2.08 -17.07 -18.17
CA ILE A 52 0.88 -16.25 -18.05
C ILE A 52 -0.34 -17.17 -18.05
N ILE A 53 -1.11 -17.16 -16.97
CA ILE A 53 -2.36 -17.94 -16.84
C ILE A 53 -3.48 -17.22 -17.60
N TRP A 54 -3.58 -15.91 -17.38
CA TRP A 54 -4.54 -15.03 -18.05
C TRP A 54 -4.06 -13.57 -17.94
N HIS A 55 -4.61 -12.72 -18.80
CA HIS A 55 -4.57 -11.27 -18.63
C HIS A 55 -5.97 -10.70 -18.84
N PHE A 56 -6.22 -9.53 -18.24
CA PHE A 56 -7.42 -8.75 -18.45
C PHE A 56 -7.01 -7.35 -18.93
N ASP A 57 -7.46 -6.97 -20.12
CA ASP A 57 -7.27 -5.64 -20.69
C ASP A 57 -8.52 -4.77 -20.47
N GLY A 58 -8.33 -3.45 -20.45
CA GLY A 58 -9.44 -2.50 -20.32
C GLY A 58 -9.66 -2.00 -18.89
N LEU A 59 -8.61 -1.96 -18.07
CA LEU A 59 -8.64 -1.29 -16.77
C LEU A 59 -8.60 0.24 -16.86
N GLY A 60 -8.37 0.80 -18.05
CA GLY A 60 -8.08 2.21 -18.23
C GLY A 60 -6.73 2.63 -17.64
N GLU A 61 -6.49 3.94 -17.61
CA GLU A 61 -5.22 4.52 -17.16
C GLU A 61 -5.06 4.42 -15.63
N GLY A 62 -3.86 4.08 -15.18
CA GLY A 62 -3.52 4.07 -13.75
C GLY A 62 -2.45 3.07 -13.35
N HIS A 63 -2.16 3.06 -12.05
CA HIS A 63 -1.02 2.39 -11.41
C HIS A 63 -1.40 1.70 -10.09
N SER A 64 -2.68 1.60 -9.75
CA SER A 64 -3.12 0.93 -8.52
C SER A 64 -2.78 -0.56 -8.51
N SER A 65 -2.55 -1.08 -7.32
CA SER A 65 -2.19 -2.49 -7.12
C SER A 65 -3.45 -3.34 -6.95
N PRO A 66 -3.40 -4.65 -7.27
CA PRO A 66 -4.50 -5.56 -7.01
C PRO A 66 -4.83 -5.69 -5.50
N ALA A 67 -6.10 -5.49 -5.13
CA ALA A 67 -6.59 -5.78 -3.78
C ALA A 67 -7.49 -7.02 -3.78
N PHE A 68 -7.23 -7.98 -2.90
CA PHE A 68 -7.97 -9.25 -2.86
C PHE A 68 -8.95 -9.28 -1.68
N ALA A 69 -10.24 -9.33 -1.99
CA ALA A 69 -11.31 -9.44 -0.99
C ALA A 69 -12.54 -10.08 -1.62
N ASN A 70 -13.42 -10.66 -0.80
CA ASN A 70 -14.74 -11.15 -1.24
C ASN A 70 -14.68 -12.11 -2.44
N GLY A 71 -13.59 -12.87 -2.58
CA GLY A 71 -13.36 -13.79 -3.71
C GLY A 71 -13.01 -13.10 -5.04
N LEU A 72 -12.75 -11.80 -5.04
CA LEU A 72 -12.50 -10.97 -6.23
C LEU A 72 -11.17 -10.22 -6.11
N ILE A 73 -10.72 -9.69 -7.25
CA ILE A 73 -9.54 -8.86 -7.42
C ILE A 73 -10.00 -7.45 -7.79
N TYR A 74 -9.82 -6.49 -6.88
CA TYR A 74 -10.23 -5.11 -7.04
C TYR A 74 -9.07 -4.23 -7.50
N LEU A 75 -9.32 -3.38 -8.50
CA LEU A 75 -8.41 -2.34 -8.97
C LEU A 75 -9.19 -1.06 -9.24
N SER A 76 -8.48 0.05 -9.33
CA SER A 76 -9.00 1.32 -9.82
C SER A 76 -8.36 1.71 -11.15
N GLY A 77 -9.06 2.42 -12.02
CA GLY A 77 -8.47 2.96 -13.23
C GLY A 77 -9.36 4.00 -13.88
N MET A 78 -8.83 4.74 -14.85
CA MET A 78 -9.49 5.91 -15.41
C MET A 78 -9.83 5.71 -16.88
N GLU A 79 -11.06 6.04 -17.25
CA GLU A 79 -11.51 6.14 -18.63
C GLU A 79 -12.25 7.48 -18.81
N ASP A 80 -11.89 8.24 -19.84
CA ASP A 80 -12.51 9.55 -20.14
C ASP A 80 -12.61 10.46 -18.90
N GLN A 81 -11.50 10.61 -18.17
CA GLN A 81 -11.37 11.40 -16.93
C GLN A 81 -12.18 10.88 -15.73
N THR A 82 -12.96 9.81 -15.92
CA THR A 82 -13.75 9.18 -14.86
C THR A 82 -12.98 8.00 -14.28
N GLY A 83 -12.81 8.00 -12.97
CA GLY A 83 -12.28 6.88 -12.22
C GLY A 83 -13.33 5.79 -12.00
N TYR A 84 -12.92 4.54 -12.19
CA TYR A 84 -13.71 3.33 -12.01
C TYR A 84 -13.04 2.36 -11.06
N ILE A 85 -13.85 1.65 -10.28
CA ILE A 85 -13.45 0.39 -9.64
C ILE A 85 -13.78 -0.75 -10.58
N TYR A 86 -12.82 -1.65 -10.77
CA TYR A 86 -12.96 -2.92 -11.45
C TYR A 86 -12.87 -4.04 -10.41
N ALA A 87 -13.78 -5.00 -10.46
CA ALA A 87 -13.65 -6.27 -9.75
C ALA A 87 -13.57 -7.42 -10.76
N ILE A 88 -12.50 -8.21 -10.68
CA ILE A 88 -12.18 -9.30 -11.60
C ILE A 88 -12.19 -10.61 -10.82
N SER A 89 -12.71 -11.68 -11.42
CA SER A 89 -12.67 -13.01 -10.83
C SER A 89 -11.24 -13.58 -10.82
N PRO A 90 -10.93 -14.59 -9.99
CA PRO A 90 -9.64 -15.28 -10.05
C PRO A 90 -9.35 -15.98 -11.39
N ALA A 91 -10.36 -16.10 -12.27
CA ALA A 91 -10.25 -16.62 -13.63
C ALA A 91 -9.98 -15.54 -14.69
N GLY A 92 -9.92 -14.26 -14.32
CA GLY A 92 -9.64 -13.15 -15.23
C GLY A 92 -10.88 -12.53 -15.88
N GLU A 93 -12.08 -12.78 -15.34
CA GLU A 93 -13.34 -12.26 -15.90
C GLU A 93 -13.84 -11.04 -15.12
N LEU A 94 -14.22 -9.96 -15.82
CA LEU A 94 -14.83 -8.79 -15.21
C LEU A 94 -16.17 -9.16 -14.55
N GLN A 95 -16.31 -8.82 -13.27
CA GLN A 95 -17.54 -9.03 -12.49
C GLN A 95 -18.26 -7.72 -12.19
N LEU A 96 -17.50 -6.65 -11.95
CA LEU A 96 -18.04 -5.33 -11.61
C LEU A 96 -17.19 -4.22 -12.23
N LYS A 97 -17.85 -3.20 -12.78
CA LYS A 97 -17.24 -1.92 -13.14
C LYS A 97 -18.15 -0.79 -12.68
N VAL A 98 -17.69 0.04 -11.75
CA VAL A 98 -18.50 1.11 -11.16
C VAL A 98 -17.72 2.43 -11.08
N PRO A 99 -18.30 3.57 -11.47
CA PRO A 99 -17.62 4.85 -11.42
C PRO A 99 -17.57 5.36 -9.97
N TYR A 100 -16.45 5.99 -9.58
CA TYR A 100 -16.34 6.69 -8.29
C TYR A 100 -16.32 8.21 -8.41
N GLY A 101 -16.04 8.76 -9.60
CA GLY A 101 -16.02 10.20 -9.86
C GLY A 101 -14.88 10.61 -10.78
N GLU A 102 -14.58 11.90 -10.83
CA GLU A 102 -13.45 12.43 -11.58
C GLU A 102 -12.11 11.94 -11.01
N GLU A 103 -11.17 11.65 -11.90
CA GLU A 103 -9.81 11.22 -11.57
C GLU A 103 -8.77 12.11 -12.24
N PHE A 104 -7.57 12.12 -11.68
CA PHE A 104 -6.47 12.96 -12.13
C PHE A 104 -6.05 12.63 -13.56
N HIS A 105 -6.27 13.59 -14.46
CA HIS A 105 -6.13 13.41 -15.91
C HIS A 105 -5.10 14.37 -16.55
N GLU A 106 -4.26 15.04 -15.76
CA GLU A 106 -3.18 15.87 -16.27
C GLU A 106 -1.88 15.05 -16.51
N SER A 107 -0.76 15.43 -15.89
CA SER A 107 0.53 14.76 -16.10
C SER A 107 0.60 13.40 -15.42
N TYR A 108 0.94 12.35 -16.17
CA TYR A 108 0.91 10.95 -15.71
C TYR A 108 -0.50 10.52 -15.28
N PRO A 109 -1.47 10.58 -16.21
CA PRO A 109 -2.89 10.44 -15.88
C PRO A 109 -3.25 9.04 -15.36
N GLY A 110 -4.36 8.97 -14.62
CA GLY A 110 -4.95 7.72 -14.13
C GLY A 110 -4.91 7.53 -12.63
N SER A 111 -5.64 6.51 -12.17
CA SER A 111 -5.78 6.23 -10.74
C SER A 111 -4.50 5.63 -10.14
N ARG A 112 -4.11 6.11 -8.96
CA ARG A 112 -2.89 5.68 -8.26
C ARG A 112 -3.17 4.97 -6.94
N SER A 113 -4.21 5.39 -6.22
CA SER A 113 -4.64 4.80 -4.95
C SER A 113 -5.19 3.40 -5.17
N THR A 114 -4.86 2.47 -4.27
CA THR A 114 -5.43 1.12 -4.29
C THR A 114 -6.74 1.10 -3.52
N PRO A 115 -7.83 0.50 -4.04
CA PRO A 115 -9.07 0.41 -3.28
C PRO A 115 -8.88 -0.43 -2.02
N VAL A 116 -9.50 0.00 -0.92
CA VAL A 116 -9.48 -0.70 0.37
C VAL A 116 -10.84 -1.33 0.60
N ILE A 117 -10.88 -2.65 0.79
CA ILE A 117 -12.11 -3.40 1.03
C ILE A 117 -12.10 -3.87 2.48
N ALA A 118 -13.16 -3.53 3.23
CA ALA A 118 -13.32 -3.89 4.63
C ALA A 118 -14.74 -4.40 4.90
N GLY A 119 -14.91 -5.71 4.75
CA GLY A 119 -16.22 -6.37 4.73
C GLY A 119 -16.98 -6.01 3.45
N ASP A 120 -18.20 -5.49 3.62
CA ASP A 120 -19.08 -5.13 2.50
C ASP A 120 -18.82 -3.72 1.93
N LEU A 121 -17.89 -2.97 2.52
CA LEU A 121 -17.56 -1.61 2.11
C LEU A 121 -16.21 -1.53 1.39
N LEU A 122 -16.15 -0.66 0.39
CA LEU A 122 -14.98 -0.30 -0.38
C LEU A 122 -14.71 1.21 -0.25
N TYR A 123 -13.44 1.56 -0.09
CA TYR A 123 -12.96 2.93 0.01
C TYR A 123 -11.94 3.22 -1.09
N ILE A 124 -12.08 4.36 -1.76
CA ILE A 124 -11.13 4.84 -2.76
C ILE A 124 -10.95 6.35 -2.62
N TYR A 125 -9.70 6.80 -2.74
CA TYR A 125 -9.32 8.20 -2.67
C TYR A 125 -8.79 8.67 -4.02
N SER A 126 -9.53 9.56 -4.69
CA SER A 126 -9.16 10.05 -6.02
C SER A 126 -8.02 11.07 -5.97
N GLY A 127 -7.36 11.27 -7.10
CA GLY A 127 -6.35 12.30 -7.28
C GLY A 127 -6.85 13.74 -7.25
N HIS A 128 -8.17 13.92 -7.11
CA HIS A 128 -8.83 15.20 -6.85
C HIS A 128 -9.32 15.33 -5.40
N GLY A 129 -8.83 14.50 -4.47
CA GLY A 129 -9.11 14.66 -3.05
C GLY A 129 -10.50 14.19 -2.62
N VAL A 130 -11.16 13.34 -3.40
CA VAL A 130 -12.48 12.79 -3.03
C VAL A 130 -12.31 11.39 -2.47
N LEU A 131 -12.55 11.23 -1.17
CA LEU A 131 -12.67 9.94 -0.51
C LEU A 131 -14.11 9.44 -0.68
N THR A 132 -14.28 8.32 -1.38
CA THR A 132 -15.59 7.69 -1.61
C THR A 132 -15.68 6.37 -0.88
N CYS A 133 -16.75 6.20 -0.10
CA CYS A 133 -17.18 4.91 0.42
C CYS A 133 -18.36 4.39 -0.41
N MET A 134 -18.28 3.13 -0.84
CA MET A 134 -19.35 2.45 -1.55
C MET A 134 -19.47 0.99 -1.08
N THR A 135 -20.56 0.32 -1.45
CA THR A 135 -20.67 -1.13 -1.29
C THR A 135 -19.71 -1.85 -2.25
N ALA A 136 -19.05 -2.89 -1.77
CA ALA A 136 -18.16 -3.72 -2.58
C ALA A 136 -18.91 -4.64 -3.56
N ALA A 137 -20.21 -4.83 -3.35
CA ALA A 137 -21.06 -5.73 -4.15
C ALA A 137 -21.54 -5.08 -5.45
N ASP A 138 -21.98 -3.82 -5.42
CA ASP A 138 -22.60 -3.14 -6.56
C ASP A 138 -22.18 -1.67 -6.74
N GLY A 139 -21.29 -1.14 -5.88
CA GLY A 139 -20.77 0.23 -6.01
C GLY A 139 -21.75 1.31 -5.57
N GLU A 140 -22.81 0.97 -4.84
CA GLU A 140 -23.71 1.96 -4.23
C GLU A 140 -22.94 2.86 -3.26
N VAL A 141 -22.85 4.15 -3.60
CA VAL A 141 -22.15 5.15 -2.77
C VAL A 141 -22.89 5.33 -1.45
N LYS A 142 -22.17 5.17 -0.34
CA LYS A 142 -22.70 5.38 1.03
C LYS A 142 -22.40 6.77 1.55
N TRP A 143 -21.21 7.28 1.30
CA TRP A 143 -20.82 8.65 1.62
C TRP A 143 -19.59 9.07 0.81
N ARG A 144 -19.38 10.39 0.74
CA ARG A 144 -18.20 11.02 0.14
C ARG A 144 -17.67 12.12 1.05
N LYS A 145 -16.36 12.34 1.00
CA LYS A 145 -15.69 13.51 1.58
C LYS A 145 -14.77 14.12 0.54
N ASP A 146 -14.90 15.43 0.35
CA ASP A 146 -14.03 16.22 -0.51
C ASP A 146 -13.05 16.94 0.41
N VAL A 147 -11.80 16.49 0.42
CA VAL A 147 -10.85 16.98 1.42
C VAL A 147 -10.41 18.42 1.19
N PHE A 148 -10.56 18.93 -0.03
CA PHE A 148 -10.20 20.31 -0.36
C PHE A 148 -11.28 21.27 0.16
N ASN A 149 -12.55 20.85 0.09
CA ASN A 149 -13.66 21.63 0.61
C ASN A 149 -13.93 21.42 2.11
N ASP A 150 -13.87 20.17 2.58
CA ASP A 150 -14.26 19.80 3.94
C ASP A 150 -13.13 20.01 4.97
N PHE A 151 -11.87 19.94 4.53
CA PHE A 151 -10.70 19.80 5.41
C PHE A 151 -9.52 20.68 4.98
N ASP A 152 -9.79 21.84 4.40
CA ASP A 152 -8.79 22.85 4.01
C ASP A 152 -7.54 22.32 3.28
N GLY A 153 -7.65 21.15 2.66
CA GLY A 153 -6.59 20.52 1.89
C GLY A 153 -6.41 21.22 0.55
N GLU A 154 -5.29 20.94 -0.10
CA GLU A 154 -4.98 21.49 -1.41
C GLU A 154 -4.52 20.39 -2.35
N ASN A 155 -4.86 20.53 -3.63
CA ASN A 155 -4.33 19.62 -4.61
C ASN A 155 -2.83 19.86 -4.80
N ILE A 156 -2.10 18.77 -4.99
CA ILE A 156 -0.65 18.78 -5.19
C ILE A 156 -0.31 18.53 -6.65
N ARG A 157 0.95 18.79 -7.02
CA ARG A 157 1.42 18.90 -8.41
C ARG A 157 0.99 17.76 -9.35
N TRP A 158 0.87 16.53 -8.87
CA TRP A 158 0.50 15.35 -9.67
C TRP A 158 -0.77 14.66 -9.19
N GLY A 159 -1.63 15.40 -8.48
CA GLY A 159 -2.82 14.87 -7.84
C GLY A 159 -2.49 14.24 -6.49
N VAL A 160 -3.37 14.42 -5.50
CA VAL A 160 -3.20 13.73 -4.21
C VAL A 160 -3.20 12.21 -4.42
N THR A 161 -2.46 11.46 -3.62
CA THR A 161 -2.46 9.99 -3.73
C THR A 161 -2.20 9.42 -2.36
N GLU A 162 -3.09 8.55 -1.92
CA GLU A 162 -2.99 7.89 -0.63
C GLU A 162 -3.94 6.70 -0.68
N THR A 163 -3.47 5.51 -0.32
CA THR A 163 -4.40 4.41 -0.03
C THR A 163 -4.86 4.59 1.42
N PRO A 164 -6.15 4.83 1.70
CA PRO A 164 -6.59 5.12 3.06
C PRO A 164 -6.25 3.98 4.03
N VAL A 165 -5.86 4.31 5.26
CA VAL A 165 -5.60 3.28 6.27
C VAL A 165 -6.88 3.01 7.05
N VAL A 166 -7.36 1.77 7.02
CA VAL A 166 -8.55 1.34 7.78
C VAL A 166 -8.14 0.45 8.94
N ASN A 167 -8.56 0.81 10.16
CA ASN A 167 -8.34 0.04 11.38
C ASN A 167 -9.61 0.04 12.22
N GLY A 168 -10.26 -1.12 12.34
CA GLY A 168 -11.57 -1.23 12.99
C GLY A 168 -12.60 -0.37 12.25
N ASP A 169 -13.19 0.59 12.96
CA ASP A 169 -14.20 1.52 12.43
C ASP A 169 -13.63 2.88 12.03
N VAL A 170 -12.32 3.03 12.01
CA VAL A 170 -11.62 4.28 11.71
C VAL A 170 -10.94 4.21 10.35
N ILE A 171 -11.02 5.30 9.58
CA ILE A 171 -10.24 5.54 8.38
C ILE A 171 -9.35 6.76 8.61
N TYR A 172 -8.05 6.63 8.33
CA TYR A 172 -7.06 7.70 8.41
C TYR A 172 -6.67 8.15 7.01
N ILE A 173 -6.62 9.47 6.81
CA ILE A 173 -6.13 10.10 5.59
C ILE A 173 -5.37 11.40 5.89
N THR A 174 -4.57 11.86 4.93
CA THR A 174 -3.76 13.08 5.00
C THR A 174 -4.25 14.12 3.97
N PRO A 175 -5.26 14.95 4.30
CA PRO A 175 -5.70 16.04 3.43
C PRO A 175 -4.58 17.03 3.06
N GLY A 176 -3.63 17.26 3.97
CA GLY A 176 -2.56 18.23 3.78
C GLY A 176 -2.98 19.69 4.03
N GLY A 177 -4.08 19.92 4.76
CA GLY A 177 -4.54 21.25 5.14
C GLY A 177 -3.72 21.88 6.28
N LYS A 178 -3.91 23.18 6.53
CA LYS A 178 -3.26 23.91 7.64
C LYS A 178 -3.85 23.55 8.99
N THR A 179 -5.16 23.34 9.03
CA THR A 179 -5.93 23.01 10.24
C THR A 179 -6.23 21.52 10.30
N ASN A 180 -6.59 20.92 9.16
CA ASN A 180 -6.92 19.50 9.06
C ASN A 180 -5.83 18.78 8.26
N ASN A 181 -4.62 18.73 8.82
CA ASN A 181 -3.47 18.19 8.12
C ASN A 181 -3.54 16.66 7.98
N VAL A 182 -3.90 16.00 9.08
CA VAL A 182 -4.21 14.58 9.18
C VAL A 182 -5.54 14.45 9.89
N ILE A 183 -6.40 13.54 9.43
CA ILE A 183 -7.72 13.33 10.03
C ILE A 183 -8.02 11.85 10.22
N ALA A 184 -8.92 11.57 11.16
CA ALA A 184 -9.61 10.29 11.29
C ALA A 184 -11.11 10.46 11.09
N LEU A 185 -11.71 9.59 10.30
CA LEU A 185 -13.16 9.55 10.09
C LEU A 185 -13.72 8.20 10.55
N ASN A 186 -14.99 8.18 10.89
CA ASN A 186 -15.74 6.95 11.06
C ASN A 186 -15.99 6.32 9.68
N ARG A 187 -15.52 5.10 9.47
CA ARG A 187 -15.55 4.45 8.15
C ARG A 187 -16.96 4.15 7.62
N HIS A 188 -17.98 4.11 8.49
CA HIS A 188 -19.33 3.73 8.09
C HIS A 188 -20.15 4.92 7.59
N ASN A 189 -19.90 6.12 8.10
CA ASN A 189 -20.69 7.31 7.79
C ASN A 189 -19.85 8.54 7.37
N GLY A 190 -18.53 8.46 7.40
CA GLY A 190 -17.61 9.53 7.03
C GLY A 190 -17.56 10.69 8.03
N ASN A 191 -18.18 10.57 9.20
CA ASN A 191 -18.13 11.64 10.22
C ASN A 191 -16.72 11.78 10.77
N LEU A 192 -16.28 13.02 10.99
CA LEU A 192 -15.01 13.34 11.61
C LEU A 192 -14.97 12.77 13.04
N ILE A 193 -13.91 12.02 13.36
CA ILE A 193 -13.59 11.58 14.71
C ILE A 193 -12.65 12.59 15.35
N TRP A 194 -11.52 12.85 14.69
CA TRP A 194 -10.56 13.86 15.09
C TRP A 194 -9.87 14.46 13.87
N SER A 195 -9.31 15.65 14.08
CA SER A 195 -8.49 16.36 13.10
C SER A 195 -7.26 16.92 13.81
N SER A 196 -6.11 16.84 13.15
CA SER A 196 -4.84 17.32 13.67
C SER A 196 -4.24 18.35 12.72
N PRO A 197 -3.82 19.53 13.21
CA PRO A 197 -3.09 20.49 12.39
C PRO A 197 -1.67 20.00 12.09
N ALA A 198 -1.14 19.03 12.86
CA ALA A 198 0.23 18.50 12.77
C ALA A 198 1.26 19.59 12.40
N LYS A 199 1.78 19.58 11.16
CA LYS A 199 2.71 20.60 10.65
C LYS A 199 2.07 21.59 9.67
N GLY A 200 0.80 21.39 9.31
CA GLY A 200 0.08 22.22 8.36
C GLY A 200 0.72 22.22 6.97
N GLU A 201 1.28 21.10 6.55
CA GLU A 201 2.03 20.95 5.30
C GLU A 201 1.20 20.21 4.26
N LEU A 202 1.46 20.47 2.97
CA LEU A 202 0.80 19.73 1.90
C LEU A 202 1.02 18.22 2.06
N SER A 203 0.05 17.44 1.58
CA SER A 203 0.18 15.98 1.51
C SER A 203 1.31 15.59 0.56
N ALA A 204 1.91 14.42 0.76
CA ALA A 204 3.13 14.03 0.06
C ALA A 204 3.06 12.63 -0.57
N TYR A 205 1.89 12.25 -1.10
CA TYR A 205 1.66 10.99 -1.83
C TYR A 205 1.83 9.71 -0.97
N CYS A 206 1.92 9.86 0.35
CA CYS A 206 2.29 8.78 1.27
C CYS A 206 1.06 8.08 1.83
N THR A 207 1.04 6.74 1.75
CA THR A 207 0.11 5.93 2.56
C THR A 207 0.68 5.79 3.97
N PRO A 208 -0.02 6.27 5.02
CA PRO A 208 0.46 6.19 6.40
C PRO A 208 0.76 4.76 6.86
N LEU A 209 1.74 4.62 7.73
CA LEU A 209 2.01 3.41 8.49
C LEU A 209 1.27 3.48 9.84
N LEU A 210 0.52 2.44 10.17
CA LEU A 210 -0.03 2.26 11.51
C LEU A 210 0.85 1.26 12.29
N VAL A 211 1.52 1.74 13.32
CA VAL A 211 2.36 0.95 14.23
C VAL A 211 1.58 0.62 15.49
N GLU A 212 1.47 -0.66 15.83
CA GLU A 212 0.87 -1.10 17.09
C GLU A 212 1.96 -1.27 18.15
N LEU A 213 1.94 -0.42 19.17
CA LEU A 213 2.82 -0.52 20.34
C LEU A 213 2.01 -1.07 21.53
N PRO A 214 2.69 -1.61 22.57
CA PRO A 214 1.99 -2.03 23.79
C PRO A 214 1.20 -0.90 24.47
N SER A 215 1.63 0.36 24.32
CA SER A 215 1.02 1.53 24.95
C SER A 215 -0.03 2.24 24.11
N ARG A 216 0.09 2.21 22.77
CA ARG A 216 -0.75 3.00 21.84
C ARG A 216 -0.66 2.50 20.41
N LYS A 217 -1.52 3.04 19.55
CA LYS A 217 -1.36 2.95 18.09
C LYS A 217 -0.79 4.25 17.57
N LEU A 218 0.28 4.18 16.79
CA LEU A 218 0.97 5.33 16.23
C LEU A 218 0.74 5.39 14.73
N LEU A 219 0.27 6.53 14.24
CA LEU A 219 0.15 6.82 12.82
C LEU A 219 1.39 7.60 12.36
N VAL A 220 2.18 7.02 11.46
CA VAL A 220 3.41 7.62 10.92
C VAL A 220 3.22 7.90 9.43
N THR A 221 3.44 9.13 9.00
CA THR A 221 3.32 9.51 7.57
C THR A 221 4.33 10.59 7.19
N HIS A 222 4.41 10.88 5.89
CA HIS A 222 5.13 12.03 5.37
C HIS A 222 4.14 13.13 4.93
N THR A 223 4.46 14.36 5.31
CA THR A 223 3.98 15.59 4.68
C THR A 223 5.09 16.18 3.82
N ALA A 224 4.81 17.30 3.15
CA ALA A 224 5.73 17.90 2.18
C ALA A 224 7.18 18.01 2.66
N ASP A 225 7.39 18.40 3.92
CA ASP A 225 8.71 18.72 4.46
C ASP A 225 9.08 17.94 5.75
N HIS A 226 8.18 17.11 6.28
CA HIS A 226 8.40 16.32 7.51
C HIS A 226 7.89 14.89 7.43
N ILE A 227 8.55 14.02 8.19
CA ILE A 227 7.94 12.82 8.76
C ILE A 227 7.22 13.25 10.04
N ILE A 228 6.01 12.75 10.26
CA ILE A 228 5.22 13.02 11.47
C ILE A 228 4.74 11.72 12.10
N GLY A 229 4.72 11.69 13.43
CA GLY A 229 4.12 10.62 14.23
C GLY A 229 3.02 11.17 15.12
N LEU A 230 1.83 10.58 15.01
CA LEU A 230 0.64 10.99 15.74
C LEU A 230 0.08 9.81 16.53
N ASP A 231 -0.50 10.09 17.69
CA ASP A 231 -1.37 9.12 18.33
C ASP A 231 -2.61 8.88 17.45
N ALA A 232 -2.87 7.62 17.12
CA ALA A 232 -3.97 7.26 16.22
C ALA A 232 -5.34 7.32 16.90
N GLU A 233 -5.39 7.40 18.24
CA GLU A 233 -6.64 7.49 19.01
C GLU A 233 -7.25 8.90 18.92
N ASP A 234 -6.45 9.95 19.07
CA ASP A 234 -6.94 11.33 19.20
C ASP A 234 -6.30 12.35 18.23
N GLY A 235 -5.28 11.93 17.47
CA GLY A 235 -4.58 12.79 16.53
C GLY A 235 -3.56 13.73 17.17
N GLU A 236 -3.18 13.53 18.43
CA GLU A 236 -2.10 14.28 19.06
C GLU A 236 -0.79 14.05 18.29
N MET A 237 -0.15 15.11 17.79
CA MET A 237 1.16 15.02 17.18
C MET A 237 2.22 14.85 18.28
N LEU A 238 2.84 13.67 18.32
CA LEU A 238 3.84 13.33 19.33
C LEU A 238 5.23 13.82 18.93
N TRP A 239 5.59 13.69 17.66
CA TRP A 239 6.90 14.10 17.16
C TRP A 239 6.87 14.40 15.65
N SER A 240 7.91 15.10 15.19
CA SER A 240 8.17 15.34 13.77
C SER A 240 9.67 15.31 13.48
N HIS A 241 10.06 14.87 12.29
CA HIS A 241 11.44 14.87 11.81
C HIS A 241 11.50 15.52 10.41
N PRO A 242 12.34 16.55 10.17
CA PRO A 242 12.44 17.17 8.85
C PRO A 242 12.94 16.17 7.79
N GLN A 243 12.23 16.07 6.68
CA GLN A 243 12.67 15.33 5.50
C GLN A 243 12.09 15.98 4.25
N THR A 244 12.92 16.72 3.54
CA THR A 244 12.52 17.49 2.36
C THR A 244 13.06 16.85 1.10
N ASN A 245 12.42 17.08 -0.03
CA ASN A 245 13.07 16.90 -1.33
C ASN A 245 12.56 17.94 -2.31
N ARG A 246 13.26 18.10 -3.44
CA ARG A 246 13.00 19.16 -4.42
C ARG A 246 11.58 19.19 -5.00
N TRP A 247 10.79 18.13 -4.84
CA TRP A 247 9.44 18.01 -5.39
C TRP A 247 8.36 17.70 -4.35
N GLN A 248 8.70 17.62 -3.05
CA GLN A 248 7.77 17.28 -1.98
C GLN A 248 7.03 15.94 -2.23
N VAL A 249 7.73 14.98 -2.84
CA VAL A 249 7.19 13.65 -3.16
C VAL A 249 7.78 12.62 -2.20
N HIS A 250 6.94 12.08 -1.31
CA HIS A 250 7.34 11.08 -0.32
C HIS A 250 6.42 9.86 -0.42
N ALA A 251 6.37 9.25 -1.60
CA ALA A 251 5.35 8.26 -1.96
C ALA A 251 5.54 6.85 -1.34
N ASN A 252 6.50 6.68 -0.43
CA ASN A 252 6.75 5.39 0.19
C ASN A 252 6.25 5.39 1.63
N THR A 253 5.45 4.37 1.97
CA THR A 253 5.09 4.08 3.36
C THR A 253 6.36 3.78 4.16
N PRO A 254 6.54 4.40 5.34
CA PRO A 254 7.62 4.06 6.27
C PRO A 254 7.66 2.57 6.61
N ILE A 255 8.83 2.05 6.97
CA ILE A 255 9.01 0.68 7.45
C ILE A 255 9.23 0.70 8.95
N TYR A 256 8.51 -0.15 9.69
CA TYR A 256 8.76 -0.38 11.12
C TYR A 256 9.30 -1.79 11.34
N HIS A 257 10.37 -1.90 12.13
CA HIS A 257 10.95 -3.17 12.56
C HIS A 257 11.70 -2.99 13.89
N ASP A 258 11.34 -3.78 14.89
CA ASP A 258 12.03 -3.87 16.19
C ASP A 258 12.34 -2.51 16.84
N GLY A 259 11.35 -1.61 16.88
CA GLY A 259 11.49 -0.28 17.49
C GLY A 259 12.08 0.79 16.57
N GLY A 260 12.64 0.42 15.42
CA GLY A 260 13.12 1.36 14.42
C GLY A 260 12.08 1.68 13.35
N LEU A 261 12.13 2.91 12.85
CA LEU A 261 11.38 3.40 11.69
C LEU A 261 12.36 3.80 10.59
N PHE A 262 12.21 3.27 9.38
CA PHE A 262 12.94 3.75 8.22
C PHE A 262 12.01 4.49 7.27
N CYS A 263 12.33 5.78 7.08
CA CYS A 263 11.58 6.72 6.26
C CYS A 263 12.47 7.17 5.11
N PHE A 264 11.95 7.15 3.87
CA PHE A 264 12.81 7.33 2.70
C PHE A 264 12.06 7.93 1.52
N SER A 265 12.82 8.68 0.73
CA SER A 265 12.29 9.43 -0.41
C SER A 265 13.33 9.55 -1.51
N GLY A 266 12.86 9.61 -2.75
CA GLY A 266 13.73 9.71 -3.91
C GLY A 266 14.35 11.08 -4.12
N TYR A 267 14.80 11.32 -5.35
CA TYR A 267 15.44 12.58 -5.74
C TYR A 267 16.74 12.90 -4.98
N GLY A 268 17.47 11.86 -4.57
CA GLY A 268 18.75 12.00 -3.86
C GLY A 268 18.63 12.35 -2.38
N GLN A 269 17.42 12.35 -1.80
CA GLN A 269 17.24 12.59 -0.38
C GLN A 269 17.65 11.38 0.47
N GLY A 270 17.47 10.17 -0.05
CA GLY A 270 17.77 8.95 0.69
C GLY A 270 16.74 8.64 1.76
N GLY A 271 17.19 7.93 2.79
CA GLY A 271 16.38 7.60 3.95
C GLY A 271 17.10 7.80 5.28
N VAL A 272 16.28 7.83 6.33
CA VAL A 272 16.67 7.99 7.72
C VAL A 272 16.07 6.86 8.53
N LYS A 273 16.89 6.22 9.37
CA LYS A 273 16.41 5.35 10.44
C LYS A 273 16.25 6.19 11.70
N LEU A 274 15.06 6.12 12.28
CA LEU A 274 14.67 6.74 13.53
C LEU A 274 14.40 5.64 14.56
N GLU A 275 15.02 5.69 15.73
CA GLU A 275 14.65 4.86 16.87
C GLU A 275 13.43 5.46 17.55
N LEU A 276 12.38 4.67 17.68
CA LEU A 276 11.16 5.04 18.37
C LEU A 276 11.31 4.70 19.86
N ASN A 277 10.97 5.64 20.73
CA ASN A 277 10.80 5.32 22.15
C ASN A 277 9.71 4.23 22.30
N ALA A 278 9.86 3.33 23.28
CA ALA A 278 8.96 2.19 23.49
C ALA A 278 7.48 2.58 23.59
N ASP A 279 7.19 3.79 24.09
CA ASP A 279 5.83 4.30 24.20
C ASP A 279 5.34 5.08 22.96
N GLY A 280 6.20 5.31 21.97
CA GLY A 280 5.91 6.04 20.73
C GLY A 280 6.00 7.56 20.83
N SER A 281 6.34 8.11 22.00
CA SER A 281 6.25 9.56 22.28
C SER A 281 7.34 10.41 21.62
N SER A 282 8.47 9.81 21.25
CA SER A 282 9.59 10.51 20.64
C SER A 282 10.39 9.60 19.72
N VAL A 283 11.22 10.23 18.90
CA VAL A 283 12.17 9.56 18.01
C VAL A 283 13.56 10.16 18.13
N GLU A 284 14.58 9.32 17.96
CA GLU A 284 15.97 9.74 17.81
C GLU A 284 16.54 9.23 16.49
N LYS A 285 17.40 10.03 15.84
CA LYS A 285 18.02 9.60 14.59
C LYS A 285 19.12 8.58 14.87
N ALA A 286 18.99 7.37 14.31
CA ALA A 286 20.03 6.35 14.35
C ALA A 286 21.10 6.59 13.28
N TRP A 287 20.69 6.54 12.01
CA TRP A 287 21.58 6.69 10.86
C TRP A 287 20.81 7.18 9.62
N THR A 288 21.55 7.58 8.60
CA THR A 288 21.02 8.01 7.29
C THR A 288 21.73 7.26 6.17
N ASN A 289 21.03 7.03 5.07
CA ASN A 289 21.61 6.46 3.86
C ASN A 289 21.11 7.23 2.63
N GLU A 290 22.02 7.89 1.91
CA GLU A 290 21.68 8.74 0.76
C GLU A 290 21.35 7.97 -0.51
N HIS A 291 21.71 6.69 -0.57
CA HIS A 291 21.59 5.87 -1.79
C HIS A 291 20.36 4.97 -1.80
N LEU A 292 19.82 4.66 -0.64
CA LEU A 292 18.56 3.96 -0.47
C LEU A 292 17.39 4.95 -0.64
N ASP A 293 17.32 5.57 -1.83
CA ASP A 293 16.48 6.71 -2.18
C ASP A 293 15.33 6.32 -3.15
N SER A 294 14.56 5.29 -2.83
CA SER A 294 13.44 4.88 -3.71
C SER A 294 12.41 6.00 -3.84
N ARG A 295 11.99 6.31 -5.07
CA ARG A 295 10.99 7.38 -5.32
C ARG A 295 9.55 6.94 -5.13
N ILE A 296 9.19 5.80 -5.70
CA ILE A 296 7.83 5.20 -5.68
C ILE A 296 7.89 3.66 -5.58
N GLY A 297 9.08 3.09 -5.42
CA GLY A 297 9.34 1.66 -5.51
C GLY A 297 9.01 0.87 -4.24
N GLY A 298 8.91 1.56 -3.11
CA GLY A 298 8.91 0.94 -1.79
C GLY A 298 10.25 0.24 -1.48
N MET A 299 10.27 -0.44 -0.35
CA MET A 299 11.34 -1.30 0.15
C MET A 299 10.74 -2.48 0.91
N VAL A 300 11.53 -3.53 1.12
CA VAL A 300 11.18 -4.65 1.98
C VAL A 300 12.26 -4.84 3.05
N MET A 301 11.82 -5.18 4.27
CA MET A 301 12.68 -5.62 5.36
C MET A 301 12.63 -7.14 5.44
N VAL A 302 13.77 -7.81 5.30
CA VAL A 302 13.89 -9.27 5.37
C VAL A 302 15.14 -9.61 6.16
N ASP A 303 15.00 -10.40 7.22
CA ASP A 303 16.10 -10.96 8.02
C ASP A 303 17.17 -9.93 8.45
N GLY A 304 16.75 -8.73 8.84
CA GLY A 304 17.64 -7.66 9.30
C GLY A 304 18.25 -6.80 8.18
N TYR A 305 17.79 -6.97 6.95
CA TYR A 305 18.27 -6.23 5.79
C TYR A 305 17.14 -5.52 5.04
N LEU A 306 17.39 -4.28 4.65
CA LEU A 306 16.55 -3.50 3.75
C LEU A 306 16.94 -3.76 2.30
N TYR A 307 15.95 -4.06 1.47
CA TYR A 307 16.12 -4.22 0.02
C TYR A 307 15.24 -3.23 -0.74
N GLY A 308 15.82 -2.60 -1.76
CA GLY A 308 15.09 -1.72 -2.68
C GLY A 308 15.99 -1.08 -3.72
N SER A 309 15.39 -0.31 -4.63
CA SER A 309 16.15 0.41 -5.66
C SER A 309 16.28 1.90 -5.35
N GLY A 310 17.42 2.50 -5.68
CA GLY A 310 17.63 3.94 -5.61
C GLY A 310 17.11 4.69 -6.85
N ASP A 311 16.54 5.88 -6.64
CA ASP A 311 16.04 6.76 -7.70
C ASP A 311 17.18 7.49 -8.43
N ASN A 312 18.11 8.07 -7.67
CA ASN A 312 19.24 8.85 -8.20
C ASN A 312 20.38 7.94 -8.67
N SER A 313 20.73 6.93 -7.87
CA SER A 313 21.79 5.96 -8.20
C SER A 313 21.36 4.95 -9.29
N ARG A 314 20.06 4.68 -9.39
CA ARG A 314 19.45 3.71 -10.32
C ARG A 314 19.91 2.26 -10.10
N GLU A 315 20.26 1.90 -8.88
CA GLU A 315 20.77 0.59 -8.48
C GLU A 315 19.88 -0.07 -7.43
N TRP A 316 19.79 -1.40 -7.45
CA TRP A 316 19.21 -2.24 -6.41
C TRP A 316 20.22 -2.45 -5.30
N ARG A 317 19.81 -2.25 -4.05
CA ARG A 317 20.71 -2.20 -2.89
C ARG A 317 20.20 -3.07 -1.76
N CYS A 318 21.15 -3.57 -0.98
CA CYS A 318 20.92 -4.21 0.31
C CYS A 318 21.65 -3.43 1.38
N VAL A 319 20.94 -3.07 2.45
CA VAL A 319 21.48 -2.28 3.56
C VAL A 319 21.15 -2.98 4.88
N ASP A 320 22.14 -3.04 5.76
CA ASP A 320 22.01 -3.53 7.13
C ASP A 320 21.07 -2.65 7.95
N TRP A 321 20.04 -3.22 8.57
CA TRP A 321 19.07 -2.47 9.35
C TRP A 321 19.70 -1.77 10.57
N GLU A 322 20.63 -2.43 11.24
CA GLU A 322 21.19 -1.93 12.49
C GLU A 322 22.17 -0.78 12.22
N THR A 323 23.03 -0.95 11.22
CA THR A 323 24.17 -0.06 10.99
C THR A 323 23.98 0.93 9.85
N GLY A 324 23.04 0.67 8.94
CA GLY A 324 22.92 1.43 7.69
C GLY A 324 24.03 1.12 6.67
N GLU A 325 24.87 0.11 6.95
CA GLU A 325 25.96 -0.31 6.06
C GLU A 325 25.39 -0.95 4.79
N GLU A 326 25.86 -0.46 3.64
CA GLU A 326 25.58 -1.09 2.36
C GLU A 326 26.33 -2.42 2.22
N LYS A 327 25.59 -3.48 1.91
CA LYS A 327 26.17 -4.80 1.62
C LYS A 327 26.50 -4.98 0.15
N TYR A 328 25.62 -4.50 -0.73
CA TYR A 328 25.88 -4.45 -2.17
C TYR A 328 24.98 -3.43 -2.89
N ALA A 329 25.39 -3.10 -4.12
CA ALA A 329 24.59 -2.43 -5.12
C ALA A 329 24.67 -3.19 -6.46
N SER A 330 23.59 -3.23 -7.24
CA SER A 330 23.54 -3.86 -8.57
C SER A 330 22.68 -3.06 -9.55
N ASN A 331 23.11 -3.01 -10.81
CA ASN A 331 22.39 -2.38 -11.92
C ASN A 331 21.90 -3.39 -12.97
N GLU A 332 21.86 -4.68 -12.64
CA GLU A 332 21.43 -5.75 -13.54
C GLU A 332 19.97 -5.65 -14.01
N ILE A 333 19.16 -4.92 -13.23
CA ILE A 333 17.77 -4.55 -13.52
C ILE A 333 17.66 -3.03 -13.31
N GLY A 334 16.88 -2.34 -14.15
CA GLY A 334 16.54 -0.94 -13.89
C GLY A 334 15.84 -0.73 -12.54
N LYS A 335 15.92 0.47 -11.97
CA LYS A 335 15.19 0.82 -10.74
C LYS A 335 13.68 0.54 -10.87
N GLY A 336 13.01 0.29 -9.75
CA GLY A 336 11.57 0.04 -9.78
C GLY A 336 10.98 -0.39 -8.45
N VAL A 337 9.90 -1.15 -8.53
CA VAL A 337 9.13 -1.60 -7.37
C VAL A 337 9.63 -2.95 -6.87
N ILE A 338 9.56 -3.15 -5.56
CA ILE A 338 10.03 -4.38 -4.90
C ILE A 338 8.95 -5.00 -4.01
N ILE A 339 8.83 -6.32 -4.12
CA ILE A 339 8.12 -7.18 -3.17
C ILE A 339 8.98 -8.42 -2.85
N TYR A 340 8.65 -9.12 -1.77
CA TYR A 340 9.32 -10.33 -1.33
C TYR A 340 8.33 -11.46 -1.09
N ALA A 341 8.70 -12.69 -1.46
CA ALA A 341 8.06 -13.90 -0.99
C ALA A 341 9.03 -15.08 -1.05
N ASP A 342 8.95 -15.97 -0.06
CA ASP A 342 9.63 -17.27 -0.09
C ASP A 342 11.13 -17.15 -0.40
N GLY A 343 11.87 -16.29 0.30
CA GLY A 343 13.31 -16.11 0.08
C GLY A 343 13.71 -15.38 -1.22
N MET A 344 12.75 -14.91 -2.02
CA MET A 344 13.00 -14.24 -3.29
C MET A 344 12.47 -12.81 -3.29
N LEU A 345 13.26 -11.90 -3.85
CA LEU A 345 12.88 -10.55 -4.25
C LEU A 345 12.30 -10.59 -5.67
N TYR A 346 11.14 -9.97 -5.85
CA TYR A 346 10.55 -9.73 -7.15
C TYR A 346 10.75 -8.25 -7.49
N CYS A 347 11.58 -8.01 -8.50
CA CYS A 347 12.06 -6.69 -8.87
C CYS A 347 11.43 -6.28 -10.20
N TYR A 348 10.52 -5.31 -10.19
CA TYR A 348 9.84 -4.85 -11.41
C TYR A 348 10.25 -3.42 -11.76
N SER A 349 10.99 -3.27 -12.86
CA SER A 349 11.64 -2.02 -13.23
C SER A 349 10.73 -1.05 -13.97
N ASP A 350 11.10 0.24 -13.90
CA ASP A 350 10.46 1.31 -14.69
C ASP A 350 10.62 1.15 -16.21
N ARG A 351 11.40 0.15 -16.66
CA ARG A 351 11.63 -0.22 -18.07
C ARG A 351 10.89 -1.51 -18.47
N GLY A 352 10.08 -2.08 -17.57
CA GLY A 352 9.32 -3.30 -17.82
C GLY A 352 10.10 -4.59 -17.66
N GLU A 353 11.28 -4.55 -17.03
CA GLU A 353 12.00 -5.77 -16.67
C GLU A 353 11.40 -6.33 -15.37
N LEU A 354 11.08 -7.63 -15.37
CA LEU A 354 10.64 -8.35 -14.18
C LEU A 354 11.72 -9.37 -13.82
N GLY A 355 12.34 -9.23 -12.65
CA GLY A 355 13.38 -10.12 -12.18
C GLY A 355 13.06 -10.82 -10.87
N LEU A 356 13.74 -11.93 -10.66
CA LEU A 356 13.68 -12.78 -9.48
C LEU A 356 15.09 -12.95 -8.91
N ALA A 357 15.34 -12.41 -7.72
CA ALA A 357 16.64 -12.37 -7.06
C ALA A 357 16.55 -13.01 -5.67
N GLU A 358 17.63 -13.63 -5.18
CA GLU A 358 17.65 -14.11 -3.78
C GLU A 358 17.67 -12.92 -2.81
N ALA A 359 16.89 -13.00 -1.74
CA ALA A 359 16.95 -12.02 -0.66
C ALA A 359 18.06 -12.39 0.32
N THR A 360 19.29 -11.94 0.04
CA THR A 360 20.48 -12.33 0.79
C THR A 360 21.51 -11.20 0.78
N PRO A 361 22.24 -10.91 1.87
CA PRO A 361 23.18 -9.79 1.91
C PRO A 361 24.48 -9.99 1.12
N GLU A 362 24.75 -11.20 0.61
CA GLU A 362 26.01 -11.55 -0.06
C GLU A 362 26.08 -11.02 -1.51
N GLY A 363 24.96 -10.62 -2.09
CA GLY A 363 24.87 -10.09 -3.45
C GLY A 363 23.46 -10.13 -4.01
N PHE A 364 23.21 -9.40 -5.11
CA PHE A 364 21.88 -9.34 -5.73
C PHE A 364 21.41 -10.69 -6.33
N ASN A 365 22.34 -11.61 -6.66
CA ASN A 365 22.06 -13.01 -7.01
C ASN A 365 20.81 -13.22 -7.90
N LEU A 366 20.80 -12.56 -9.06
CA LEU A 366 19.70 -12.63 -10.02
C LEU A 366 19.55 -14.05 -10.60
N LYS A 367 18.38 -14.67 -10.39
CA LYS A 367 18.08 -16.03 -10.89
C LYS A 367 17.34 -16.03 -12.21
N SER A 368 16.48 -15.05 -12.42
CA SER A 368 15.68 -14.95 -13.65
C SER A 368 15.32 -13.51 -13.95
N LYS A 369 15.19 -13.21 -15.24
CA LYS A 369 14.72 -11.93 -15.75
C LYS A 369 13.90 -12.15 -17.00
N THR A 370 12.75 -11.48 -17.08
CA THR A 370 11.91 -11.42 -18.28
C THR A 370 11.44 -9.99 -18.51
N ARG A 371 10.68 -9.77 -19.57
CA ARG A 371 10.08 -8.48 -19.91
C ARG A 371 8.56 -8.58 -19.85
N VAL A 372 7.92 -7.53 -19.35
CA VAL A 372 6.47 -7.39 -19.31
C VAL A 372 6.05 -6.59 -20.53
N ASP A 373 5.58 -7.31 -21.56
CA ASP A 373 5.25 -6.72 -22.87
C ASP A 373 3.75 -6.41 -23.05
N LEU A 374 2.88 -7.00 -22.22
CA LEU A 374 1.44 -6.68 -22.23
C LEU A 374 1.15 -5.40 -21.46
N GLY A 375 0.12 -4.67 -21.88
CA GLY A 375 -0.30 -3.41 -21.25
C GLY A 375 0.26 -2.18 -21.93
N SER A 376 0.16 -1.03 -21.26
CA SER A 376 0.55 0.26 -21.81
C SER A 376 1.01 1.24 -20.72
N GLY A 377 1.68 2.32 -21.13
CA GLY A 377 2.07 3.40 -20.22
C GLY A 377 3.28 3.04 -19.35
N GLN A 378 3.23 3.43 -18.08
CA GLN A 378 4.36 3.30 -17.15
C GLN A 378 4.29 2.01 -16.31
N HIS A 379 5.46 1.42 -16.08
CA HIS A 379 5.66 0.23 -15.25
C HIS A 379 5.80 0.57 -13.76
N TRP A 380 4.77 1.20 -13.17
CA TRP A 380 4.84 1.73 -11.79
C TRP A 380 3.99 1.00 -10.76
N SER A 381 3.09 0.13 -11.19
CA SER A 381 2.20 -0.60 -10.27
C SER A 381 2.98 -1.64 -9.46
N HIS A 382 2.64 -1.80 -8.18
CA HIS A 382 3.27 -2.80 -7.33
C HIS A 382 2.62 -4.17 -7.58
N PRO A 383 3.41 -5.23 -7.83
CA PRO A 383 2.87 -6.57 -7.95
C PRO A 383 2.32 -7.10 -6.62
N VAL A 384 1.44 -8.09 -6.70
CA VAL A 384 0.84 -8.76 -5.56
C VAL A 384 0.93 -10.27 -5.73
N ILE A 385 1.33 -10.97 -4.69
CA ILE A 385 1.39 -12.43 -4.69
C ILE A 385 0.16 -12.97 -3.95
N ARG A 386 -0.56 -13.87 -4.60
CA ARG A 386 -1.67 -14.59 -4.00
C ARG A 386 -1.88 -15.98 -4.63
N ASP A 387 -2.07 -17.00 -3.80
CA ASP A 387 -2.44 -18.37 -4.16
C ASP A 387 -1.50 -18.98 -5.24
N GLY A 388 -0.19 -18.78 -5.09
CA GLY A 388 0.84 -19.29 -6.01
C GLY A 388 0.91 -18.52 -7.34
N ARG A 389 0.36 -17.30 -7.37
CA ARG A 389 0.32 -16.45 -8.56
C ARG A 389 0.88 -15.06 -8.27
N LEU A 390 1.59 -14.52 -9.25
CA LEU A 390 2.04 -13.13 -9.26
C LEU A 390 1.07 -12.33 -10.13
N TYR A 391 0.42 -11.36 -9.52
CA TYR A 391 -0.49 -10.44 -10.18
C TYR A 391 0.22 -9.12 -10.42
N LEU A 392 0.27 -8.69 -11.67
CA LEU A 392 0.98 -7.49 -12.08
C LEU A 392 0.14 -6.63 -13.00
N ARG A 393 0.00 -5.35 -12.65
CA ARG A 393 -0.64 -4.36 -13.51
C ARG A 393 0.40 -3.58 -14.32
N HIS A 394 0.15 -3.44 -15.62
CA HIS A 394 0.84 -2.49 -16.50
C HIS A 394 -0.20 -1.64 -17.24
N GLY A 395 -0.41 -0.41 -16.76
CA GLY A 395 -1.42 0.52 -17.27
C GLY A 395 -2.82 -0.09 -17.33
N ASN A 396 -3.31 -0.32 -18.55
CA ASN A 396 -4.65 -0.84 -18.80
C ASN A 396 -4.81 -2.37 -18.69
N THR A 397 -3.75 -3.09 -18.33
CA THR A 397 -3.76 -4.56 -18.27
C THR A 397 -3.38 -5.08 -16.88
N LEU A 398 -4.12 -6.08 -16.38
CA LEU A 398 -3.71 -6.94 -15.27
C LEU A 398 -3.29 -8.31 -15.80
N ILE A 399 -2.14 -8.80 -15.36
CA ILE A 399 -1.55 -10.07 -15.78
C ILE A 399 -1.44 -10.99 -14.56
N ALA A 400 -1.86 -12.24 -14.69
CA ALA A 400 -1.66 -13.27 -13.67
C ALA A 400 -0.63 -14.30 -14.15
N TYR A 401 0.53 -14.33 -13.50
CA TYR A 401 1.58 -15.31 -13.76
C TYR A 401 1.50 -16.47 -12.77
N LYS A 402 1.76 -17.69 -13.24
CA LYS A 402 1.94 -18.87 -12.40
C LYS A 402 3.36 -18.89 -11.85
N ILE A 403 3.49 -18.92 -10.52
CA ILE A 403 4.78 -18.95 -9.82
C ILE A 403 4.88 -20.10 -8.81
N LYS A 404 4.02 -21.11 -8.92
CA LYS A 404 4.01 -22.32 -8.09
C LYS A 404 3.67 -23.57 -8.90
#